data_AF-A0A0Q1AGE7-F1
#
_entry.id   AF-A0A0Q1AGE7-F1
#
_cell.length_a   1.000
_cell.length_b   1.000
_cell.length_c   1.000
_cell.angle_alpha   90.00
_cell.angle_beta   90.00
_cell.angle_gamma   90.00
#
_symmetry.space_group_name_H-M   'P 1'
#
loop_
_entity.id
_entity.type
_entity.pdbx_description
1 polymer ?
#
loop_
_entity_poly.entity_id
_entity_poly.type
_entity_poly.pdbx_seq_one_letter_code
_entity_poly.pdbx_strand_id
1 'polypeptide(L)'
;MNTSLLSLIIFVMLSIINAFLFHRKIANYFVVCIASSIVTVLIYQIMGIIITGYLDPFFIYGLITEMVLSFIIAIIIGIPFLYLRFRNKEEKRLN
;
A
#
# COMPACT_ATOMS: atom_id res chain seq x y z
N MET A 1 20.02 15.07 -6.70
CA MET A 1 19.16 14.12 -5.95
C MET A 1 19.34 12.76 -6.59
N ASN A 2 19.61 11.71 -5.81
CA ASN A 2 19.85 10.38 -6.38
C ASN A 2 18.53 9.84 -6.97
N THR A 3 18.57 9.31 -8.19
CA THR A 3 17.40 8.77 -8.89
C THR A 3 16.76 7.63 -8.09
N SER A 4 17.57 6.80 -7.43
CA SER A 4 17.12 5.74 -6.52
C SER A 4 16.29 6.27 -5.34
N LEU A 5 16.73 7.39 -4.74
CA LEU A 5 16.02 8.01 -3.64
C LEU A 5 14.66 8.59 -4.09
N LEU A 6 14.63 9.22 -5.27
CA LEU A 6 13.38 9.74 -5.84
C LEU A 6 12.37 8.60 -6.09
N SER A 7 12.81 7.51 -6.70
CA SER A 7 11.97 6.33 -6.97
C SER A 7 11.38 5.72 -5.69
N LEU A 8 12.17 5.67 -4.61
CA LEU A 8 11.72 5.20 -3.30
C LEU A 8 10.66 6.13 -2.69
N ILE A 9 10.87 7.45 -2.75
CA ILE A 9 9.91 8.43 -2.23
C ILE A 9 8.58 8.32 -2.97
N ILE A 10 8.60 8.20 -4.30
CA ILE A 10 7.40 8.02 -5.12
C ILE A 10 6.66 6.74 -4.71
N PHE A 11 7.39 5.62 -4.54
CA PHE A 11 6.80 4.36 -4.10
C PHE A 11 6.13 4.45 -2.73
N VAL A 12 6.79 5.09 -1.76
CA VAL A 12 6.24 5.27 -0.41
C VAL A 12 4.99 6.15 -0.44
N MET A 13 5.03 7.27 -1.17
CA MET A 13 3.86 8.16 -1.30
C MET A 13 2.68 7.45 -1.96
N LEU A 14 2.93 6.71 -3.04
CA LEU A 14 1.91 5.90 -3.71
C LEU A 14 1.30 4.86 -2.76
N SER A 15 2.14 4.17 -1.98
CA SER A 15 1.72 3.18 -0.98
C SER A 15 0.80 3.81 0.08
N ILE A 16 1.19 4.97 0.63
CA ILE A 16 0.42 5.67 1.66
C ILE A 16 -0.94 6.09 1.13
N ILE A 17 -0.97 6.75 -0.04
CA ILE A 17 -2.22 7.23 -0.65
C ILE A 17 -3.16 6.05 -0.93
N ASN A 18 -2.64 4.98 -1.53
CA ASN A 18 -3.46 3.83 -1.88
C ASN A 18 -3.98 3.09 -0.64
N ALA A 19 -3.12 2.85 0.36
CA ALA A 19 -3.53 2.24 1.62
C ALA A 19 -4.61 3.06 2.33
N PHE A 20 -4.46 4.38 2.37
CA PHE A 20 -5.44 5.29 2.95
C PHE A 20 -6.81 5.18 2.25
N LEU A 21 -6.82 5.17 0.91
CA LEU A 21 -8.06 5.04 0.13
C LEU A 21 -8.78 3.70 0.38
N PHE A 22 -8.03 2.60 0.47
CA PHE A 22 -8.62 1.28 0.71
C PHE A 22 -9.14 1.14 2.15
N HIS A 23 -8.38 1.60 3.15
CA HIS A 23 -8.79 1.58 4.55
C HIS A 23 -10.00 2.47 4.81
N ARG A 24 -10.28 3.46 3.96
CA ARG A 24 -11.52 4.23 4.04
C ARG A 24 -12.74 3.45 3.52
N LYS A 25 -12.58 2.58 2.51
CA LYS A 25 -13.69 1.91 1.81
C LYS A 25 -14.04 0.52 2.34
N ILE A 26 -13.06 -0.27 2.76
CA ILE A 26 -13.25 -1.70 3.06
C ILE A 26 -13.08 -1.98 4.55
N ALA A 27 -14.09 -2.60 5.18
CA ALA A 27 -14.12 -2.84 6.63
C ALA A 27 -13.14 -3.91 7.13
N ASN A 28 -12.69 -4.83 6.27
CA ASN A 28 -11.76 -5.89 6.65
C ASN A 28 -10.30 -5.40 6.54
N TYR A 29 -9.64 -5.27 7.69
CA TYR A 29 -8.29 -4.73 7.80
C TYR A 29 -7.25 -5.54 7.02
N PHE A 30 -7.25 -6.86 7.20
CA PHE A 30 -6.23 -7.73 6.58
C PHE A 30 -6.37 -7.78 5.06
N VAL A 31 -7.61 -7.84 4.58
CA VAL A 31 -7.92 -7.80 3.13
C VAL A 31 -7.47 -6.48 2.53
N VAL A 32 -7.64 -5.36 3.23
CA VAL A 32 -7.13 -4.06 2.77
C VAL A 32 -5.62 -4.06 2.63
N CYS A 33 -4.89 -4.56 3.64
CA CYS A 33 -3.43 -4.59 3.56
C CYS A 33 -2.96 -5.37 2.34
N ILE A 34 -3.47 -6.59 2.11
CA ILE A 34 -3.13 -7.39 0.94
C ILE A 34 -3.52 -6.68 -0.37
N ALA A 35 -4.77 -6.23 -0.50
CA ALA A 35 -5.27 -5.65 -1.74
C ALA A 35 -4.56 -4.34 -2.10
N SER A 36 -4.32 -3.47 -1.11
CA SER A 36 -3.60 -2.21 -1.34
C SER A 36 -2.15 -2.45 -1.72
N SER A 37 -1.47 -3.45 -1.14
CA SER A 37 -0.11 -3.80 -1.55
C SER A 37 -0.04 -4.34 -2.96
N ILE A 38 -0.94 -5.28 -3.32
CA ILE A 38 -1.02 -5.80 -4.69
C ILE A 38 -1.21 -4.66 -5.69
N VAL A 39 -2.19 -3.79 -5.45
CA VAL A 39 -2.48 -2.67 -6.37
C VAL A 39 -1.29 -1.71 -6.46
N THR A 40 -0.65 -1.37 -5.33
CA THR A 40 0.49 -0.45 -5.32
C THR A 40 1.67 -1.00 -6.11
N VAL A 41 2.04 -2.26 -5.87
CA VAL A 41 3.15 -2.92 -6.56
C VAL A 41 2.87 -3.03 -8.05
N LEU A 42 1.65 -3.42 -8.43
CA LEU A 42 1.28 -3.49 -9.85
C LEU A 42 1.38 -2.14 -10.53
N ILE A 43 0.89 -1.07 -9.91
CA ILE A 43 1.02 0.29 -10.45
C ILE A 43 2.50 0.65 -10.60
N TYR A 44 3.32 0.40 -9.58
CA TYR A 44 4.73 0.75 -9.59
C TYR A 44 5.52 -0.03 -10.66
N GLN A 45 5.28 -1.34 -10.79
CA GLN A 45 5.89 -2.17 -11.82
C GLN A 45 5.46 -1.74 -13.23
N ILE A 46 4.18 -1.42 -13.44
CA ILE A 46 3.69 -0.87 -14.71
C ILE A 46 4.38 0.45 -15.04
N MET A 47 4.51 1.36 -14.07
CA MET A 47 5.26 2.60 -14.27
C MET A 47 6.72 2.34 -14.64
N GLY A 48 7.37 1.36 -13.98
CA GLY A 48 8.72 0.91 -14.32
C GLY A 48 8.83 0.50 -15.78
N ILE A 49 7.97 -0.42 -16.23
CA ILE A 49 7.94 -0.92 -17.62
C ILE A 49 7.74 0.22 -18.63
N ILE A 50 6.84 1.18 -18.33
CA ILE A 50 6.57 2.32 -19.20
C ILE A 50 7.81 3.22 -19.35
N ILE A 51 8.56 3.43 -18.26
CA ILE A 51 9.72 4.33 -18.24
C ILE A 51 10.95 3.67 -18.87
N THR A 52 11.21 2.39 -18.58
CA THR A 52 12.39 1.67 -19.09
C THR A 52 12.16 1.06 -20.48
N GLY A 53 10.91 0.84 -20.86
CA GLY A 53 10.52 0.21 -22.13
C GLY A 53 10.57 -1.32 -22.12
N TYR A 54 10.93 -1.95 -21.00
CA TYR A 54 11.00 -3.40 -20.86
C TYR A 54 10.81 -3.84 -19.39
N LEU A 55 10.44 -5.10 -19.18
CA LEU A 55 10.35 -5.70 -17.86
C LEU A 55 11.75 -6.14 -17.40
N ASP A 56 12.18 -5.68 -16.23
CA ASP A 56 13.46 -6.09 -15.64
C ASP A 56 13.52 -7.63 -15.50
N PRO A 57 14.61 -8.31 -15.93
CA PRO A 57 14.78 -9.76 -15.73
C PRO A 57 14.62 -10.22 -14.27
N PHE A 58 14.90 -9.34 -13.32
CA PHE A 58 14.76 -9.57 -11.88
C PHE A 58 13.46 -8.99 -11.30
N PHE A 59 12.44 -8.71 -12.13
CA PHE A 59 11.18 -8.10 -11.68
C PHE A 59 10.51 -8.89 -10.55
N ILE A 60 10.68 -10.21 -10.50
CA ILE A 60 10.12 -11.06 -9.43
C ILE A 60 10.68 -10.66 -8.07
N TYR A 61 11.97 -10.34 -8.00
CA TYR A 61 12.60 -9.88 -6.76
C TYR A 61 12.07 -8.50 -6.35
N GLY A 62 11.95 -7.58 -7.32
CA GLY A 62 11.32 -6.27 -7.11
C GLY A 62 9.90 -6.38 -6.60
N LEU A 63 9.08 -7.21 -7.25
CA LEU A 63 7.69 -7.46 -6.89
C LEU A 63 7.55 -7.97 -5.46
N ILE A 64 8.35 -8.96 -5.05
CA ILE A 64 8.29 -9.52 -3.68
C ILE A 64 8.72 -8.46 -2.65
N THR A 65 9.84 -7.78 -2.89
CA THR A 65 10.37 -6.79 -1.94
C THR A 65 9.43 -5.59 -1.79
N GLU A 66 8.91 -5.07 -2.89
CA GLU A 66 7.92 -3.99 -2.90
C GLU A 66 6.61 -4.44 -2.26
N MET A 67 6.19 -5.69 -2.46
CA MET A 67 4.97 -6.21 -1.82
C MET A 67 5.10 -6.25 -0.31
N VAL A 68 6.22 -6.72 0.23
CA VAL A 68 6.49 -6.72 1.67
C VAL A 68 6.53 -5.29 2.22
N LEU A 69 7.24 -4.38 1.55
CA LEU A 69 7.34 -2.98 1.98
C LEU A 69 5.98 -2.28 1.95
N SER A 70 5.23 -2.42 0.86
CA SER A 70 3.90 -1.82 0.72
C SER A 70 2.92 -2.40 1.74
N PHE A 71 3.06 -3.68 2.10
CA PHE A 71 2.24 -4.33 3.13
C PHE A 71 2.50 -3.77 4.53
N ILE A 72 3.77 -3.57 4.87
CA ILE A 72 4.16 -2.92 6.13
C ILE A 72 3.60 -1.49 6.18
N ILE A 73 3.72 -0.72 5.09
CA ILE A 73 3.14 0.63 5.01
C ILE A 73 1.62 0.58 5.18
N ALA A 74 0.93 -0.36 4.52
CA ALA A 74 -0.52 -0.51 4.63
C ALA A 74 -0.98 -0.87 6.05
N ILE A 75 -0.19 -1.67 6.79
CA ILE A 75 -0.42 -1.96 8.21
C ILE A 75 -0.33 -0.66 9.02
N ILE A 76 0.78 0.07 8.90
CA ILE A 76 1.04 1.30 9.66
C ILE A 76 -0.07 2.32 9.43
N ILE A 77 -0.42 2.58 8.16
CA ILE A 77 -1.48 3.51 7.78
C ILE A 77 -2.87 3.04 8.22
N GLY A 78 -3.07 1.73 8.35
CA GLY A 78 -4.33 1.17 8.81
C GLY A 78 -4.61 1.33 10.30
N ILE A 79 -3.59 1.50 11.15
CA ILE A 79 -3.74 1.53 12.61
C ILE A 79 -4.78 2.58 13.07
N PRO A 80 -4.75 3.84 12.61
CA PRO A 80 -5.77 4.83 12.94
C PRO A 80 -7.20 4.40 12.55
N PHE A 81 -7.36 3.78 11.37
CA PHE A 81 -8.66 3.30 10.91
C PHE A 81 -9.19 2.15 11.74
N LEU A 82 -8.30 1.27 12.21
CA LEU A 82 -8.66 0.18 13.10
C LEU A 82 -9.20 0.73 14.43
N TYR A 83 -8.51 1.70 15.02
CA TYR A 83 -8.94 2.35 16.26
C TYR A 83 -10.30 3.05 16.11
N LEU A 84 -10.49 3.83 15.03
CA LEU A 84 -11.76 4.51 14.75
C LEU A 84 -12.93 3.52 14.58
N ARG A 85 -12.70 2.36 13.97
CA ARG A 85 -13.73 1.33 13.79
C ARG A 85 -14.12 0.65 15.09
N PHE A 86 -13.17 0.42 15.99
CA PHE A 86 -13.47 -0.15 17.31
C PHE A 86 -14.31 0.81 18.14
N ARG A 87 -13.93 2.11 18.19
CA ARG A 87 -14.70 3.14 18.90
C ARG A 87 -16.16 3.22 18.44
N ASN A 88 -16.38 3.24 17.13
CA ASN A 88 -17.74 3.31 16.55
C ASN A 88 -18.59 2.06 16.83
N LYS A 89 -17.95 0.89 17.06
CA LYS A 89 -18.68 -0.33 17.44
C LYS A 89 -19.09 -0.31 18.92
N GLU A 90 -18.30 0.29 19.79
CA GLU A 90 -18.63 0.44 21.21
C GLU A 90 -19.76 1.45 21.42
N GLU A 91 -19.72 2.61 20.76
CA GLU A 91 -20.80 3.60 20.81
C GLU A 91 -22.15 3.02 20.39
N LYS A 92 -22.17 2.15 19.37
CA LYS A 92 -23.39 1.45 18.91
C LYS A 92 -23.90 0.37 19.86
N ARG A 93 -23.11 -0.08 20.84
CA ARG A 93 -23.54 -1.09 21.84
C ARG A 93 -24.10 -0.46 23.11
N LEU A 94 -23.77 0.80 23.38
CA LEU A 94 -24.19 1.53 24.57
C LEU A 94 -25.49 2.33 24.37
N ASN A 95 -25.88 2.58 23.12
CA ASN A 95 -27.16 3.19 22.72
C ASN A 95 -28.16 2.11 22.29
#